data_AF-A0A9N9DBY0-F1
#
_entry.id   AF-A0A9N9DBY0-F1
#
_cell.length_a   1.000
_cell.length_b   1.000
_cell.length_c   1.000
_cell.angle_alpha   90.00
_cell.angle_beta   90.00
_cell.angle_gamma   90.00
#
_symmetry.space_group_name_H-M   'P 1'
#
loop_
_entity.id
_entity.type
_entity.pdbx_description
1 polymer ?
#
loop_
_entity_poly.entity_id
_entity_poly.type
_entity_poly.pdbx_seq_one_letter_code
_entity_poly.pdbx_strand_id
1 'polypeptide(L)'
;MTGNTPTGLLYWVFFFNAILLGLRGCEHINLQYNSFSRKNDFYKGFEVILYKSKTNQRGVDNIESQGEKLFIPEIPEIIEMYEKYFTKRPVQASSNFYLKLCNINESTYTGINFDDRKISNHSGRKTLVQILKRLNFSNTECMASSRHKSEQGLARYERPETEMQYNNAMKLAQTFGFKTT
;
A
#
# COMPACT_ATOMS: atom_id res chain seq x y z
N MET A 1 -7.63 9.48 -13.04
CA MET A 1 -6.56 10.42 -12.60
C MET A 1 -5.27 9.97 -13.26
N THR A 2 -4.55 10.84 -13.96
CA THR A 2 -3.26 10.50 -14.57
C THR A 2 -2.12 10.74 -13.56
N GLY A 3 -1.07 9.92 -13.58
CA GLY A 3 0.14 10.10 -12.75
C GLY A 3 1.05 11.24 -13.21
N ASN A 4 0.50 12.23 -13.92
CA ASN A 4 1.24 13.32 -14.55
C ASN A 4 1.25 14.60 -13.70
N THR A 5 0.32 14.74 -12.76
CA THR A 5 0.36 15.82 -11.77
C THR A 5 1.01 15.33 -10.47
N PRO A 6 1.64 16.22 -9.68
CA PRO A 6 2.20 15.84 -8.37
C PRO A 6 1.16 15.18 -7.45
N THR A 7 -0.06 15.70 -7.42
CA THR A 7 -1.19 15.13 -6.67
C THR A 7 -1.60 13.77 -7.19
N GLY A 8 -1.75 13.63 -8.51
CA GLY A 8 -2.12 12.35 -9.12
C GLY A 8 -1.07 11.27 -8.85
N LEU A 9 0.20 11.61 -8.96
CA LEU A 9 1.32 10.71 -8.68
C LEU A 9 1.32 10.26 -7.20
N LEU A 10 1.15 11.21 -6.27
CA LEU A 10 1.08 10.91 -4.84
C LEU A 10 -0.09 9.97 -4.51
N TYR A 11 -1.27 10.20 -5.10
CA TYR A 11 -2.45 9.37 -4.88
C TYR A 11 -2.29 7.96 -5.45
N TRP A 12 -1.68 7.81 -6.63
CA TRP A 12 -1.41 6.50 -7.20
C TRP A 12 -0.43 5.69 -6.35
N VAL A 13 0.68 6.31 -5.94
CA VAL A 13 1.66 5.64 -5.07
C VAL A 13 1.05 5.29 -3.72
N PHE A 14 0.22 6.18 -3.13
CA PHE A 14 -0.52 5.87 -1.91
C PHE A 14 -1.46 4.67 -2.10
N PHE A 15 -2.19 4.64 -3.21
CA PHE A 15 -3.10 3.55 -3.55
C PHE A 15 -2.37 2.21 -3.70
N PHE A 16 -1.25 2.19 -4.44
CA PHE A 16 -0.43 0.99 -4.59
C PHE A 16 0.17 0.53 -3.27
N ASN A 17 0.68 1.44 -2.45
CA ASN A 17 1.15 1.09 -1.10
C ASN A 17 0.01 0.48 -0.26
N ALA A 18 -1.21 1.02 -0.34
CA ALA A 18 -2.34 0.50 0.43
C ALA A 18 -2.74 -0.93 0.00
N ILE A 19 -2.72 -1.23 -1.30
CA ILE A 19 -3.14 -2.54 -1.83
C ILE A 19 -2.00 -3.55 -1.80
N LEU A 20 -0.84 -3.23 -2.36
CA LEU A 20 0.25 -4.21 -2.54
C LEU A 20 0.98 -4.52 -1.23
N LEU A 21 1.09 -3.55 -0.32
CA LEU A 21 1.74 -3.74 0.97
C LEU A 21 0.73 -3.97 2.12
N GLY A 22 -0.58 -3.82 1.84
CA GLY A 22 -1.65 -3.99 2.84
C GLY A 22 -1.48 -3.10 4.07
N LEU A 23 -0.97 -1.87 3.89
CA LEU A 23 -0.61 -0.95 4.97
C LEU A 23 -1.80 -0.57 5.88
N ARG A 24 -1.52 -0.45 7.17
CA ARG A 24 -2.43 0.12 8.18
C ARG A 24 -2.27 1.64 8.24
N GLY A 25 -3.25 2.32 8.84
CA GLY A 25 -3.33 3.80 8.81
C GLY A 25 -2.06 4.47 9.32
N CYS A 26 -1.61 4.08 10.51
CA CYS A 26 -0.36 4.60 11.09
C CYS A 26 0.90 4.13 10.36
N GLU A 27 0.84 3.02 9.61
CA GLU A 27 2.00 2.55 8.83
C GLU A 27 2.25 3.42 7.61
N HIS A 28 1.21 4.02 7.01
CA HIS A 28 1.41 5.04 5.99
C HIS A 28 2.12 6.28 6.55
N ILE A 29 1.75 6.72 7.75
CA ILE A 29 2.33 7.91 8.40
C ILE A 29 3.82 7.71 8.68
N ASN A 30 4.18 6.51 9.16
CA ASN A 30 5.55 6.21 9.56
C ASN A 30 6.44 5.67 8.42
N LEU A 31 5.88 5.44 7.23
CA LEU A 31 6.59 4.91 6.08
C LEU A 31 7.73 5.87 5.70
N GLN A 32 8.95 5.34 5.54
CA GLN A 32 10.11 6.14 5.17
C GLN A 32 10.49 5.90 3.70
N TYR A 33 11.10 6.90 3.07
CA TYR A 33 11.63 6.78 1.71
C TYR A 33 12.68 5.68 1.60
N ASN A 34 13.61 5.63 2.56
CA ASN A 34 14.69 4.63 2.62
C ASN A 34 14.20 3.21 2.97
N SER A 35 12.93 3.02 3.30
CA SER A 35 12.33 1.68 3.43
C SER A 35 12.25 0.95 2.09
N PHE A 36 12.35 1.65 0.96
CA PHE A 36 12.22 1.08 -0.39
C PHE A 36 13.59 0.87 -1.01
N SER A 37 13.86 -0.35 -1.44
CA SER A 37 15.09 -0.73 -2.16
C SER A 37 14.72 -1.34 -3.50
N ARG A 38 15.20 -0.76 -4.61
CA ARG A 38 15.03 -1.35 -5.94
C ARG A 38 15.81 -2.67 -6.00
N LYS A 39 15.14 -3.73 -6.43
CA LYS A 39 15.74 -5.07 -6.57
C LYS A 39 16.08 -5.33 -8.02
N ASN A 40 17.31 -5.74 -8.25
CA ASN A 40 17.85 -6.14 -9.56
C ASN A 40 18.03 -7.68 -9.67
N ASP A 41 17.51 -8.43 -8.69
CA ASP A 41 17.56 -9.90 -8.64
C ASP A 41 16.33 -10.52 -9.32
N PHE A 42 16.12 -11.84 -9.15
CA PHE A 42 15.02 -12.56 -9.78
C PHE A 42 13.63 -11.99 -9.42
N TYR A 43 13.48 -11.42 -8.23
CA TYR A 43 12.23 -10.84 -7.73
C TYR A 43 12.12 -9.36 -8.04
N LYS A 44 12.64 -8.93 -9.22
CA LYS A 44 12.67 -7.56 -9.70
C LYS A 44 11.44 -6.77 -9.21
N GLY A 45 11.69 -5.54 -8.76
CA GLY A 45 10.65 -4.69 -8.17
C GLY A 45 11.22 -3.81 -7.07
N PHE A 46 10.44 -3.59 -6.02
CA PHE A 46 10.91 -2.97 -4.78
C PHE A 46 10.75 -3.94 -3.60
N GLU A 47 11.84 -4.14 -2.85
CA GLU A 47 11.78 -4.67 -1.49
C GLU A 47 11.45 -3.49 -0.55
N VAL A 48 10.48 -3.69 0.34
CA VAL A 48 10.02 -2.68 1.29
C VAL A 48 10.13 -3.23 2.70
N ILE A 49 10.92 -2.56 3.55
CA ILE A 49 11.11 -2.95 4.94
C ILE A 49 10.23 -2.08 5.85
N LEU A 50 9.30 -2.71 6.56
CA LEU A 50 8.40 -2.04 7.50
C LEU A 50 8.63 -2.46 8.94
N TYR A 51 8.76 -1.50 9.84
CA TYR A 51 8.78 -1.75 11.27
C TYR A 51 7.34 -1.80 11.81
N LYS A 52 6.93 -2.93 12.39
CA LYS A 52 5.52 -3.27 12.66
C LYS A 52 4.85 -2.30 13.64
N SER A 53 3.60 -1.92 13.34
CA SER A 53 2.79 -0.99 14.16
C SER A 53 1.82 -1.64 15.15
N LYS A 54 1.44 -2.93 14.97
CA LYS A 54 0.28 -3.52 15.68
C LYS A 54 0.47 -4.85 16.40
N THR A 55 1.68 -5.29 16.71
CA THR A 55 1.88 -6.28 17.79
C THR A 55 3.25 -6.13 18.43
N ASN A 56 3.37 -5.20 19.38
CA ASN A 56 4.40 -5.26 20.41
C ASN A 56 3.72 -5.76 21.68
N GLN A 57 3.74 -7.08 21.88
CA GLN A 57 3.52 -7.66 23.21
C GLN A 57 4.82 -8.26 23.76
N ARG A 58 5.97 -7.96 23.16
CA ARG A 58 7.29 -8.35 23.66
C ARG A 58 8.25 -7.17 23.50
N GLY A 59 9.12 -7.03 24.50
CA GLY A 59 9.80 -5.82 24.93
C GLY A 59 10.66 -5.08 23.91
N VAL A 60 11.18 -3.95 24.40
CA VAL A 60 11.90 -2.86 23.72
C VAL A 60 13.31 -3.28 23.28
N ASP A 61 13.46 -4.46 22.67
CA ASP A 61 14.77 -4.95 22.25
C ASP A 61 14.77 -5.18 20.72
N ASN A 62 15.50 -4.31 20.03
CA ASN A 62 15.82 -4.31 18.60
C ASN A 62 14.64 -4.09 17.62
N ILE A 63 14.28 -2.82 17.41
CA ILE A 63 13.35 -2.39 16.35
C ILE A 63 13.84 -2.82 14.95
N GLU A 64 15.16 -2.78 14.71
CA GLU A 64 15.76 -3.11 13.41
C GLU A 64 15.66 -4.60 13.05
N SER A 65 15.71 -5.52 14.02
CA SER A 65 15.58 -6.97 13.78
C SER A 65 14.13 -7.44 13.59
N GLN A 66 13.15 -6.53 13.71
CA GLN A 66 11.72 -6.80 13.64
C GLN A 66 11.06 -6.28 12.34
N GLY A 67 11.87 -5.79 11.39
CA GLY A 67 11.41 -5.33 10.09
C GLY A 67 10.72 -6.45 9.29
N GLU A 68 9.46 -6.25 8.94
CA GLU A 68 8.73 -7.09 7.99
C GLU A 68 9.13 -6.71 6.57
N LYS A 69 9.64 -7.68 5.81
CA LYS A 69 9.96 -7.51 4.39
C LYS A 69 8.71 -7.76 3.55
N LEU A 70 8.37 -6.78 2.72
CA LEU A 70 7.31 -6.85 1.73
C LEU A 70 7.86 -6.56 0.35
N PHE A 71 7.08 -6.86 -0.67
CA PHE A 71 7.52 -6.74 -2.06
C PHE A 71 6.46 -6.06 -2.92
N ILE A 72 6.93 -5.16 -3.79
CA ILE A 72 6.17 -4.64 -4.92
C ILE A 72 6.74 -5.32 -6.16
N PRO A 73 5.96 -6.13 -6.89
CA PRO A 73 6.46 -6.84 -8.07
C PRO A 73 6.77 -5.87 -9.22
N GLU A 74 7.63 -6.29 -10.13
CA GLU A 74 7.91 -5.55 -11.38
C GLU A 74 6.73 -5.63 -12.35
N ILE A 75 5.75 -4.77 -12.09
CA ILE A 75 4.70 -4.41 -13.06
C ILE A 75 5.14 -3.07 -13.66
N PRO A 76 5.47 -3.00 -14.96
CA PRO A 76 6.11 -1.83 -15.57
C PRO A 76 5.43 -0.50 -15.24
N GLU A 77 4.11 -0.44 -15.35
CA GLU A 77 3.30 0.75 -15.11
C GLU A 77 3.35 1.21 -13.65
N ILE A 78 3.45 0.26 -12.71
CA ILE A 78 3.57 0.56 -11.28
C ILE A 78 5.00 1.03 -10.98
N ILE A 79 6.01 0.31 -11.47
CA ILE A 79 7.41 0.65 -11.25
C ILE A 79 7.72 2.05 -11.80
N GLU A 80 7.25 2.37 -13.02
CA GLU A 80 7.43 3.69 -13.61
C GLU A 80 6.85 4.79 -12.70
N MET A 81 5.70 4.55 -12.06
CA MET A 81 5.11 5.51 -11.12
C MET A 81 5.98 5.71 -9.86
N TYR A 82 6.51 4.63 -9.28
CA TYR A 82 7.42 4.74 -8.13
C TYR A 82 8.73 5.43 -8.51
N GLU A 83 9.35 5.05 -9.62
CA GLU A 83 10.59 5.67 -10.11
C GLU A 83 10.37 7.15 -10.38
N LYS A 84 9.28 7.53 -11.08
CA LYS A 84 8.90 8.92 -11.28
C LYS A 84 8.69 9.68 -9.97
N TYR A 85 8.08 9.04 -8.97
CA TYR A 85 7.90 9.63 -7.64
C TYR A 85 9.23 9.90 -6.94
N PHE A 86 10.14 8.93 -6.96
CA PHE A 86 11.46 9.05 -6.36
C PHE A 86 12.35 10.06 -7.09
N THR A 87 12.36 10.08 -8.42
CA THR A 87 13.14 11.07 -9.20
C THR A 87 12.64 12.50 -8.99
N LYS A 88 11.33 12.70 -8.77
CA LYS A 88 10.76 14.03 -8.48
C LYS A 88 10.91 14.46 -7.01
N ARG A 89 11.47 13.60 -6.16
CA ARG A 89 11.67 13.91 -4.75
C ARG A 89 12.79 14.96 -4.58
N PRO A 90 12.55 16.06 -3.85
CA PRO A 90 13.60 17.04 -3.56
C PRO A 90 14.74 16.43 -2.73
N VAL A 91 15.99 16.78 -3.03
CA VAL A 91 17.19 16.25 -2.36
C VAL A 91 17.19 16.53 -0.85
N GLN A 92 16.66 17.68 -0.42
CA GLN A 92 16.60 18.09 0.99
C GLN A 92 15.28 17.73 1.68
N ALA A 93 14.46 16.86 1.08
CA ALA A 93 13.18 16.48 1.66
C ALA A 93 13.37 15.63 2.93
N SER A 94 12.38 15.69 3.83
CA SER A 94 12.33 14.83 5.03
C SER A 94 12.45 13.35 4.67
N SER A 95 12.82 12.48 5.60
CA SER A 95 12.89 11.04 5.37
C SER A 95 11.52 10.37 5.15
N ASN A 96 10.43 11.00 5.60
CA ASN A 96 9.06 10.47 5.44
C ASN A 96 8.71 10.19 3.99
N PHE A 97 8.17 9.02 3.68
CA PHE A 97 7.86 8.61 2.32
C PHE A 97 6.93 9.62 1.64
N TYR A 98 5.77 9.88 2.24
CA TYR A 98 4.79 10.84 1.71
C TYR A 98 5.21 12.27 2.04
N LEU A 99 5.52 13.03 1.01
CA LEU A 99 5.74 14.47 1.12
C LEU A 99 4.44 15.23 0.91
N LYS A 100 4.23 16.27 1.71
CA LYS A 100 3.15 17.24 1.48
C LYS A 100 3.45 18.04 0.22
N LEU A 101 2.44 18.25 -0.62
CA LEU A 101 2.51 19.21 -1.72
C LEU A 101 2.41 20.62 -1.14
N CYS A 102 3.42 21.46 -1.37
CA CYS A 102 3.39 22.84 -0.87
C CYS A 102 2.41 23.70 -1.69
N ASN A 103 1.46 24.34 -0.99
CA ASN A 103 0.86 25.63 -1.34
C ASN A 103 0.90 26.50 -0.06
N ILE A 104 1.06 27.82 -0.22
CA ILE A 104 1.80 28.75 0.69
C ILE A 104 1.26 28.88 2.13
N ASN A 105 0.03 28.47 2.45
CA ASN A 105 -0.57 28.80 3.76
C ASN A 105 -1.29 27.60 4.40
N GLU A 106 -0.56 26.70 5.07
CA GLU A 106 -0.98 26.01 6.31
C GLU A 106 -0.22 24.70 6.49
N SER A 107 0.34 24.51 7.68
CA SER A 107 1.09 23.35 8.14
C SER A 107 0.27 22.58 9.16
N THR A 108 -0.04 21.29 8.95
CA THR A 108 -0.09 20.24 9.99
C THR A 108 -0.45 18.87 9.40
N TYR A 109 0.22 17.83 9.92
CA TYR A 109 -0.05 16.38 9.89
C TYR A 109 -0.42 15.70 8.55
N THR A 110 0.49 14.84 8.06
CA THR A 110 0.39 13.93 6.89
C THR A 110 -0.91 14.05 6.09
N GLY A 111 -1.01 15.15 5.33
CA GLY A 111 -2.24 15.62 4.70
C GLY A 111 -2.60 14.85 3.44
N ILE A 112 -3.27 13.72 3.61
CA ILE A 112 -4.25 13.28 2.61
C ILE A 112 -5.59 13.82 3.07
N ASN A 113 -5.93 15.01 2.59
CA ASN A 113 -7.25 15.60 2.79
C ASN A 113 -8.26 14.84 1.91
N PHE A 114 -9.31 14.34 2.55
CA PHE A 114 -10.38 13.52 2.00
C PHE A 114 -11.74 14.23 2.13
N ASP A 115 -11.77 15.57 2.19
CA ASP A 115 -12.92 16.31 2.67
C ASP A 115 -14.21 16.10 1.87
N ASP A 116 -14.17 15.42 0.71
CA ASP A 116 -15.37 14.85 0.08
C ASP A 116 -15.37 13.33 -0.14
N ARG A 117 -14.25 12.62 0.09
CA ARG A 117 -14.19 11.15 -0.01
C ARG A 117 -13.17 10.56 0.95
N LYS A 118 -13.63 10.21 2.15
CA LYS A 118 -12.96 9.41 3.19
C LYS A 118 -12.40 8.09 2.64
N ILE A 119 -11.28 8.09 1.92
CA ILE A 119 -10.59 6.82 1.57
C ILE A 119 -9.86 6.37 2.82
N SER A 120 -10.62 5.73 3.71
CA SER A 120 -10.03 5.02 4.84
C SER A 120 -9.09 3.95 4.28
N ASN A 121 -7.85 3.91 4.77
CA ASN A 121 -6.85 2.88 4.49
C ASN A 121 -7.40 1.45 4.70
N HIS A 122 -8.42 1.29 5.57
CA HIS A 122 -9.17 0.06 5.76
C HIS A 122 -9.81 -0.42 4.45
N SER A 123 -10.20 0.49 3.56
CA SER A 123 -10.76 0.19 2.24
C SER A 123 -9.73 -0.45 1.33
N GLY A 124 -8.46 0.00 1.30
CA GLY A 124 -7.41 -0.59 0.47
C GLY A 124 -7.08 -2.04 0.87
N ARG A 125 -6.82 -2.27 2.17
CA ARG A 125 -6.59 -3.62 2.70
C ARG A 125 -7.81 -4.53 2.56
N LYS A 126 -9.02 -3.97 2.64
CA LYS A 126 -10.27 -4.68 2.37
C LYS A 126 -10.40 -5.06 0.90
N THR A 127 -10.08 -4.16 -0.02
CA THR A 127 -10.04 -4.43 -1.45
C THR A 127 -9.01 -5.53 -1.77
N LEU A 128 -7.82 -5.49 -1.18
CA LEU A 128 -6.82 -6.57 -1.31
C LEU A 128 -7.43 -7.93 -0.92
N VAL A 129 -8.00 -8.03 0.29
CA VAL A 129 -8.60 -9.29 0.77
C VAL A 129 -9.70 -9.77 -0.17
N GLN A 130 -10.57 -8.88 -0.65
CA GLN A 130 -11.63 -9.23 -1.59
C GLN A 130 -11.09 -9.76 -2.92
N ILE A 131 -10.05 -9.13 -3.48
CA ILE A 131 -9.43 -9.59 -4.73
C ILE A 131 -8.80 -10.97 -4.53
N LEU A 132 -8.03 -11.17 -3.46
CA LEU A 132 -7.37 -12.45 -3.19
C LEU A 132 -8.38 -13.60 -3.05
N LYS A 133 -9.46 -13.39 -2.30
CA LYS A 133 -10.53 -14.39 -2.16
C LYS A 133 -11.19 -14.74 -3.48
N ARG A 134 -11.36 -13.77 -4.37
CA ARG A 134 -11.94 -13.99 -5.71
C ARG A 134 -11.02 -14.72 -6.66
N LEU A 135 -9.72 -14.52 -6.51
CA LEU A 135 -8.71 -15.30 -7.21
C LEU A 135 -8.53 -16.70 -6.58
N ASN A 136 -9.44 -17.12 -5.71
CA ASN A 136 -9.46 -18.42 -5.03
C ASN A 136 -8.23 -18.70 -4.16
N PHE A 137 -7.56 -17.65 -3.66
CA PHE A 137 -6.51 -17.83 -2.67
C PHE A 137 -7.11 -18.33 -1.35
N SER A 138 -6.40 -19.25 -0.71
CA SER A 138 -6.76 -19.79 0.59
C SER A 138 -6.79 -18.71 1.68
N ASN A 139 -7.43 -19.00 2.81
CA ASN A 139 -7.37 -18.13 3.99
C ASN A 139 -5.92 -17.89 4.43
N THR A 140 -5.08 -18.92 4.39
CA THR A 140 -3.67 -18.83 4.78
C THR A 140 -2.91 -17.85 3.90
N GLU A 141 -3.07 -17.93 2.57
CA GLU A 141 -2.43 -17.01 1.64
C GLU A 141 -2.99 -15.59 1.79
N CYS A 142 -4.32 -15.46 1.89
CA CYS A 142 -4.97 -14.17 2.15
C CYS A 142 -4.44 -13.53 3.43
N MET A 143 -4.31 -14.30 4.51
CA MET A 143 -3.77 -13.84 5.80
C MET A 143 -2.30 -13.44 5.69
N ALA A 144 -1.48 -14.18 4.95
CA ALA A 144 -0.09 -13.84 4.71
C ALA A 144 0.03 -12.51 3.96
N SER A 145 -0.64 -12.36 2.82
CA SER A 145 -0.59 -11.14 1.99
C SER A 145 -1.21 -9.93 2.69
N SER A 146 -2.35 -10.12 3.37
CA SER A 146 -3.01 -9.04 4.09
C SER A 146 -2.44 -8.84 5.50
N ARG A 147 -1.51 -9.67 5.97
CA ARG A 147 -0.87 -9.58 7.30
C ARG A 147 -1.86 -9.68 8.46
N HIS A 148 -2.82 -10.59 8.37
CA HIS A 148 -3.72 -10.96 9.48
C HIS A 148 -3.14 -12.14 10.25
N LYS A 149 -3.35 -12.16 11.57
CA LYS A 149 -2.85 -13.24 12.45
C LYS A 149 -3.89 -14.30 12.79
N SER A 150 -5.14 -14.06 12.44
CA SER A 150 -6.25 -14.99 12.67
C SER A 150 -7.29 -14.86 11.57
N GLU A 151 -7.97 -15.98 11.29
CA GLU A 151 -9.10 -16.01 10.36
C GLU A 151 -10.24 -15.13 10.84
N GLN A 152 -10.51 -15.10 12.15
CA GLN A 152 -11.51 -14.19 12.74
C GLN A 152 -11.20 -12.72 12.44
N GLY A 153 -9.92 -12.34 12.40
CA GLY A 153 -9.48 -11.01 12.01
C GLY A 153 -9.68 -10.76 10.51
N LEU A 154 -9.41 -11.77 9.67
CA LEU A 154 -9.62 -11.73 8.22
C LEU A 154 -11.11 -11.62 7.86
N ALA A 155 -11.98 -12.37 8.52
CA ALA A 155 -13.42 -12.45 8.23
C ALA A 155 -14.12 -11.08 8.26
N ARG A 156 -13.63 -10.13 9.07
CA ARG A 156 -14.15 -8.74 9.12
C ARG A 156 -13.89 -7.94 7.84
N TYR A 157 -12.99 -8.43 6.99
CA TYR A 157 -12.62 -7.84 5.71
C TYR A 157 -13.37 -8.49 4.54
N GLU A 158 -14.00 -9.64 4.77
CA GLU A 158 -14.92 -10.25 3.82
C GLU A 158 -16.26 -9.49 3.87
N ARG A 159 -16.83 -9.15 2.72
CA ARG A 159 -18.12 -8.43 2.62
C ARG A 159 -19.10 -9.24 1.78
N PRO A 160 -20.42 -9.05 1.96
CA PRO A 160 -21.40 -9.47 0.99
C PRO A 160 -21.12 -8.79 -0.35
N GLU A 161 -21.14 -9.56 -1.42
CA GLU A 161 -20.87 -9.05 -2.76
C GLU A 161 -22.09 -8.28 -3.27
N THR A 162 -21.94 -6.97 -3.51
CA THR A 162 -22.86 -6.27 -4.40
C THR A 162 -22.31 -6.34 -5.82
N GLU A 163 -23.20 -6.41 -6.81
CA GLU A 163 -22.83 -6.51 -8.24
C GLU A 163 -21.89 -5.36 -8.68
N MET A 164 -22.10 -4.16 -8.14
CA MET A 164 -21.23 -3.00 -8.41
C MET A 164 -19.83 -3.15 -7.79
N GLN A 165 -19.72 -3.69 -6.57
CA GLN A 165 -18.42 -4.03 -6.00
C GLN A 165 -17.76 -5.14 -6.83
N TYR A 166 -18.54 -6.08 -7.36
CA TYR A 166 -18.05 -7.15 -8.19
C TYR A 166 -17.37 -6.66 -9.48
N ASN A 167 -18.07 -5.82 -10.23
CA ASN A 167 -17.58 -5.30 -11.50
C ASN A 167 -16.33 -4.41 -11.32
N ASN A 168 -16.27 -3.62 -10.24
CA ASN A 168 -15.13 -2.75 -9.97
C ASN A 168 -13.86 -3.52 -9.59
N ALA A 169 -13.98 -4.56 -8.76
CA ALA A 169 -12.84 -5.38 -8.38
C ALA A 169 -12.30 -6.22 -9.56
N MET A 170 -13.17 -6.74 -10.43
CA MET A 170 -12.75 -7.47 -11.64
C MET A 170 -12.01 -6.58 -12.63
N LYS A 171 -12.55 -5.39 -12.92
CA LYS A 171 -11.86 -4.40 -13.76
C LYS A 171 -10.50 -4.05 -13.18
N LEU A 172 -10.40 -3.91 -11.86
CA LEU A 172 -9.14 -3.63 -11.19
C LEU A 172 -8.12 -4.77 -11.36
N ALA A 173 -8.54 -6.01 -11.13
CA ALA A 173 -7.69 -7.19 -11.29
C ALA A 173 -7.16 -7.34 -12.73
N GLN A 174 -8.04 -7.16 -13.71
CA GLN A 174 -7.69 -7.18 -15.14
C GLN A 174 -6.73 -6.04 -15.51
N THR A 175 -6.97 -4.83 -14.99
CA THR A 175 -6.10 -3.67 -15.22
C THR A 175 -4.69 -3.90 -14.69
N PHE A 176 -4.53 -4.69 -13.63
CA PHE A 176 -3.24 -5.05 -13.07
C PHE A 176 -2.63 -6.33 -13.66
N GLY A 177 -3.20 -6.87 -14.75
CA GLY A 177 -2.65 -8.04 -15.43
C GLY A 177 -2.83 -9.36 -14.68
N PHE A 178 -3.68 -9.40 -13.64
CA PHE A 178 -4.06 -10.67 -13.03
C PHE A 178 -4.95 -11.44 -14.01
N LYS A 179 -4.50 -12.63 -14.44
CA LYS A 179 -5.33 -13.54 -15.24
C LYS A 179 -6.50 -13.99 -14.37
N THR A 180 -7.68 -13.44 -14.65
CA THR A 180 -8.94 -13.97 -14.11
C THR A 180 -9.40 -15.07 -15.04
N THR A 181 -9.16 -16.33 -14.66
CA THR A 181 -9.80 -17.50 -15.29
C THR A 181 -11.27 -17.57 -14.96
#